data_AF-A0A534SED6-F1
#
_entry.id   AF-A0A534SED6-F1
#
_cell.length_a   1.000
_cell.length_b   1.000
_cell.length_c   1.000
_cell.angle_alpha   90.00
_cell.angle_beta   90.00
_cell.angle_gamma   90.00
#
_symmetry.space_group_name_H-M   'P 1'
#
loop_
_entity.id
_entity.type
_entity.pdbx_description
1 polymer ?
#
loop_
_entity_poly.entity_id
_entity_poly.type
_entity_poly.pdbx_seq_one_letter_code
_entity_poly.pdbx_strand_id
1 'polypeptide(L)'
;MVTLHYTAWDGSQRVRLSADQVFEKLAEHLSTTDDVQQAMDWLMRQGVEGEDEKLKGLDDLVRDLREELRKRYRQFNLRSSLDELQQKLDDLLHQEKQTLAERRPQKPHLAQKETFLKHLPRRLSEQLEMLSRYEFEDAAAQQAFNELMQEFNNVRAVEDFQRRYKDLFNGPQPLDYRQTLDLMHEMQQLQEMEQQLLSGRTDNIDPAALRDLMGQGVWQDFQNLQQLQAMLEDAGFVVQRGSRLALSPKGVRRIGQLALQDIYAGLLRDRT
;
A
#
# COMPACT_ATOMS: atom_id res chain seq x y z
N MET A 1 -38.11 26.06 6.97
CA MET A 1 -36.67 25.90 7.24
C MET A 1 -36.37 24.42 7.14
N VAL A 2 -35.65 23.98 6.11
CA VAL A 2 -35.21 22.59 5.97
C VAL A 2 -33.89 22.47 6.72
N THR A 3 -33.89 21.69 7.80
CA THR A 3 -32.72 21.47 8.64
C THR A 3 -31.87 20.36 8.01
N LEU A 4 -30.85 20.73 7.23
CA LEU A 4 -29.88 19.79 6.68
C LEU A 4 -29.01 19.24 7.82
N HIS A 5 -29.21 17.97 8.16
CA HIS A 5 -28.35 17.26 9.10
C HIS A 5 -27.22 16.61 8.31
N TYR A 6 -26.01 17.17 8.43
CA TYR A 6 -24.80 16.53 7.95
C TYR A 6 -24.54 15.30 8.83
N THR A 7 -24.77 14.11 8.27
CA THR A 7 -24.36 12.83 8.87
C THR A 7 -23.03 12.44 8.27
N ALA A 8 -22.09 12.00 9.12
CA ALA A 8 -20.83 11.45 8.64
C ALA A 8 -21.11 10.16 7.85
N TRP A 9 -20.57 10.08 6.63
CA TRP A 9 -20.75 8.99 5.68
C TRP A 9 -20.38 7.64 6.31
N ASP A 10 -21.35 6.73 6.43
CA ASP A 10 -21.19 5.41 7.05
C ASP A 10 -21.03 4.27 6.02
N GLY A 11 -20.90 4.62 4.74
CA GLY A 11 -20.79 3.68 3.63
C GLY A 11 -22.11 3.01 3.23
N SER A 12 -23.22 3.14 3.97
CA SER A 12 -24.47 2.44 3.63
C SER A 12 -25.29 3.08 2.49
N GLN A 13 -24.90 4.28 2.06
CA GLN A 13 -25.58 5.03 1.01
C GLN A 13 -25.15 4.52 -0.37
N ARG A 14 -26.06 3.83 -1.07
CA ARG A 14 -25.86 3.50 -2.49
C ARG A 14 -25.85 4.79 -3.26
N VAL A 15 -24.71 5.10 -3.88
CA VAL A 15 -24.57 6.22 -4.81
C VAL A 15 -25.71 6.15 -5.83
N ARG A 16 -26.60 7.15 -5.85
CA ARG A 16 -27.77 7.21 -6.74
C ARG A 16 -27.43 7.91 -8.05
N LEU A 17 -26.24 7.67 -8.59
CA LEU A 17 -25.88 8.16 -9.91
C LEU A 17 -26.66 7.37 -10.96
N SER A 18 -27.35 8.09 -11.83
CA SER A 18 -27.99 7.51 -13.01
C SER A 18 -26.99 7.34 -14.14
N ALA A 19 -27.24 6.36 -15.02
CA ALA A 19 -26.39 6.13 -16.19
C ALA A 19 -26.30 7.36 -17.10
N ASP A 20 -27.36 8.18 -17.18
CA ASP A 20 -27.36 9.44 -17.94
C ASP A 20 -26.38 10.46 -17.35
N GLN A 21 -26.35 10.64 -16.02
CA GLN A 21 -25.42 11.56 -15.35
C GLN A 21 -23.96 11.11 -15.51
N VAL A 22 -23.70 9.81 -15.37
CA VAL A 22 -22.36 9.25 -15.59
C VAL A 22 -21.95 9.44 -17.05
N PHE A 23 -22.88 9.26 -17.99
CA PHE A 23 -22.62 9.45 -19.41
C PHE A 23 -22.35 10.91 -19.77
N GLU A 24 -23.05 11.85 -19.14
CA GLU A 24 -22.79 13.28 -19.32
C GLU A 24 -21.36 13.64 -18.92
N LYS A 25 -20.87 13.12 -17.80
CA LYS A 25 -19.46 13.29 -17.38
C LYS A 25 -18.48 12.59 -18.33
N LEU A 26 -18.81 11.40 -18.83
CA LEU A 26 -18.01 10.77 -19.88
C LEU A 26 -17.97 11.63 -21.16
N ALA A 27 -19.08 12.26 -21.54
CA ALA A 27 -19.18 13.11 -22.71
C ALA A 27 -18.36 14.40 -22.58
N GLU A 28 -18.29 14.99 -21.38
CA GLU A 28 -17.38 16.10 -21.06
C GLU A 28 -15.92 15.71 -21.37
N HIS A 29 -15.48 14.50 -20.97
CA HIS A 29 -14.14 14.01 -21.29
C HIS A 29 -13.94 13.72 -22.79
N LEU A 30 -14.94 13.16 -23.46
CA LEU A 30 -14.93 12.93 -24.91
C LEU A 30 -14.86 14.21 -25.74
N SER A 31 -15.22 15.37 -25.17
CA SER A 31 -14.99 16.65 -25.86
C SER A 31 -13.49 16.96 -26.05
N THR A 32 -12.63 16.29 -25.27
CA THR A 32 -11.17 16.49 -25.28
C THR A 32 -10.40 15.34 -25.92
N THR A 33 -11.06 14.20 -26.21
CA THR A 33 -10.45 13.04 -26.87
C THR A 33 -11.44 12.28 -27.75
N ASP A 34 -10.96 11.74 -28.86
CA ASP A 34 -11.74 10.87 -29.75
C ASP A 34 -11.78 9.40 -29.26
N ASP A 35 -11.06 9.06 -28.19
CA ASP A 35 -10.98 7.70 -27.64
C ASP A 35 -11.85 7.52 -26.39
N VAL A 36 -12.89 6.70 -26.51
CA VAL A 36 -13.84 6.36 -25.43
C VAL A 36 -13.14 5.69 -24.25
N GLN A 37 -12.12 4.88 -24.51
CA GLN A 37 -11.39 4.21 -23.45
C GLN A 37 -10.60 5.22 -22.63
N GLN A 38 -9.94 6.17 -23.29
CA GLN A 38 -9.22 7.24 -22.62
C GLN A 38 -10.15 8.15 -21.82
N ALA A 39 -11.32 8.49 -22.37
CA ALA A 39 -12.33 9.28 -21.65
C ALA A 39 -12.85 8.53 -20.42
N MET A 40 -13.06 7.20 -20.52
CA MET A 40 -13.44 6.35 -19.39
C MET A 40 -12.33 6.31 -18.34
N ASP A 41 -11.07 6.16 -18.75
CA ASP A 41 -9.94 6.16 -17.82
C ASP A 41 -9.87 7.46 -17.03
N TRP A 42 -10.09 8.61 -17.69
CA TRP A 42 -10.15 9.91 -17.00
C TRP A 42 -11.34 10.00 -16.04
N LEU A 43 -12.52 9.55 -16.45
CA LEU A 43 -13.70 9.49 -15.60
C LEU A 43 -13.43 8.65 -14.34
N MET A 44 -12.84 7.47 -14.49
CA MET A 44 -12.50 6.58 -13.38
C MET A 44 -11.46 7.18 -12.45
N ARG A 45 -10.45 7.88 -13.00
CA ARG A 45 -9.40 8.52 -12.21
C ARG A 45 -9.89 9.71 -11.42
N GLN A 46 -10.72 10.55 -12.03
CA GLN A 46 -11.25 11.77 -11.40
C GLN A 46 -12.49 11.52 -10.55
N GLY A 47 -13.22 10.44 -10.83
CA GLY A 47 -14.51 10.15 -10.21
C GLY A 47 -15.65 10.89 -10.92
N VAL A 48 -16.81 10.91 -10.28
CA VAL A 48 -18.02 11.53 -10.82
C VAL A 48 -18.59 12.49 -9.79
N GLU A 49 -18.69 13.76 -10.15
CA GLU A 49 -19.35 14.78 -9.32
C GLU A 49 -20.77 15.02 -9.85
N GLY A 50 -21.77 14.67 -9.03
CA GLY A 50 -23.18 14.98 -9.26
C GLY A 50 -23.65 16.18 -8.42
N GLU A 51 -24.92 16.56 -8.58
CA GLU A 51 -25.50 17.71 -7.87
C GLU A 51 -25.56 17.53 -6.34
N ASP A 52 -25.83 16.30 -5.87
CA ASP A 52 -25.98 15.99 -4.44
C ASP A 52 -24.93 15.00 -3.91
N GLU A 53 -24.24 14.27 -4.80
CA GLU A 53 -23.31 13.20 -4.44
C GLU A 53 -22.04 13.25 -5.27
N LYS A 54 -20.88 13.07 -4.62
CA LYS A 54 -19.57 12.93 -5.26
C LYS A 54 -19.07 11.50 -5.09
N LEU A 55 -18.89 10.81 -6.20
CA LEU A 55 -18.19 9.54 -6.26
C LEU A 55 -16.69 9.80 -6.40
N LYS A 56 -15.91 9.34 -5.43
CA LYS A 56 -14.44 9.44 -5.44
C LYS A 56 -13.84 8.69 -6.63
N GLY A 57 -12.81 9.25 -7.24
CA GLY A 57 -12.03 8.62 -8.30
C GLY A 57 -10.86 7.77 -7.79
N LEU A 58 -10.17 7.09 -8.71
CA LEU A 58 -8.93 6.36 -8.38
C LEU A 58 -7.85 7.29 -7.79
N ASP A 59 -7.77 8.55 -8.25
CA ASP A 59 -6.81 9.51 -7.71
C ASP A 59 -7.12 9.86 -6.24
N ASP A 60 -8.40 9.91 -5.86
CA ASP A 60 -8.82 10.07 -4.47
C ASP A 60 -8.47 8.82 -3.64
N LEU A 61 -8.68 7.61 -4.17
CA LEU A 61 -8.29 6.37 -3.49
C LEU A 61 -6.78 6.28 -3.25
N VAL A 62 -5.97 6.68 -4.24
CA VAL A 62 -4.50 6.76 -4.10
C VAL A 62 -4.12 7.78 -3.01
N ARG A 63 -4.84 8.90 -2.92
CA ARG A 63 -4.63 9.87 -1.83
C ARG A 63 -4.94 9.24 -0.47
N ASP A 64 -6.09 8.60 -0.33
CA ASP A 64 -6.50 7.93 0.91
C ASP A 64 -5.47 6.84 1.33
N LEU A 65 -4.96 6.07 0.37
CA LEU A 65 -3.91 5.07 0.59
C LEU A 65 -2.60 5.71 1.10
N ARG A 66 -2.16 6.80 0.46
CA ARG A 66 -0.97 7.55 0.89
C ARG A 66 -1.13 8.14 2.28
N GLU A 67 -2.34 8.54 2.66
CA GLU A 67 -2.63 9.01 4.02
C GLU A 67 -2.50 7.88 5.04
N GLU A 68 -2.98 6.68 4.72
CA GLU A 68 -2.87 5.49 5.57
C GLU A 68 -1.40 5.03 5.70
N LEU A 69 -0.59 5.12 4.63
CA LEU A 69 0.87 4.93 4.68
C LEU A 69 1.53 5.95 5.63
N ARG A 70 1.21 7.24 5.47
CA ARG A 70 1.75 8.31 6.32
C ARG A 70 1.37 8.14 7.79
N LYS A 71 0.16 7.63 8.05
CA LYS A 71 -0.31 7.34 9.40
C LYS A 71 0.55 6.24 10.05
N ARG A 72 0.86 5.15 9.34
CA ARG A 72 1.78 4.10 9.83
C ARG A 72 3.17 4.65 10.15
N TYR A 73 3.74 5.48 9.27
CA TYR A 73 5.02 6.15 9.53
C TYR A 73 5.03 7.00 10.81
N ARG A 74 3.93 7.73 11.07
CA ARG A 74 3.80 8.57 12.27
C ARG A 74 3.45 7.78 13.53
N GLN A 75 2.89 6.59 13.39
CA GLN A 75 2.44 5.77 14.52
C GLN A 75 3.58 4.93 15.09
N PHE A 76 4.35 4.30 14.21
CA PHE A 76 5.30 3.27 14.59
C PHE A 76 6.76 3.74 14.59
N ASN A 77 7.59 3.00 15.32
CA ASN A 77 9.01 3.23 15.48
C ASN A 77 9.76 1.91 15.39
N LEU A 78 10.78 1.87 14.54
CA LEU A 78 11.54 0.66 14.23
C LEU A 78 12.82 0.51 15.06
N ARG A 79 13.10 1.43 15.98
CA ARG A 79 14.40 1.46 16.67
C ARG A 79 14.67 0.21 17.50
N SER A 80 13.61 -0.45 17.98
CA SER A 80 13.68 -1.64 18.83
C SER A 80 13.38 -2.96 18.11
N SER A 81 13.22 -2.94 16.78
CA SER A 81 12.80 -4.12 16.02
C SER A 81 13.74 -5.33 16.14
N LEU A 82 15.01 -5.11 16.49
CA LEU A 82 16.01 -6.18 16.59
C LEU A 82 16.56 -6.36 18.01
N ASP A 83 16.04 -5.62 18.99
CA ASP A 83 16.60 -5.60 20.36
C ASP A 83 16.54 -6.99 21.00
N GLU A 84 15.44 -7.73 20.82
CA GLU A 84 15.30 -9.09 21.36
C GLU A 84 16.32 -10.06 20.77
N LEU A 85 16.54 -10.00 19.45
CA LEU A 85 17.50 -10.88 18.77
C LEU A 85 18.95 -10.50 19.08
N GLN A 86 19.23 -9.20 19.19
CA GLN A 86 20.53 -8.72 19.63
C GLN A 86 20.82 -9.18 21.07
N GLN A 87 19.85 -9.09 21.98
CA GLN A 87 20.00 -9.58 23.35
C GLN A 87 20.28 -11.09 23.39
N LYS A 88 19.54 -11.89 22.61
CA LYS A 88 19.81 -13.34 22.50
C LYS A 88 21.22 -13.64 22.00
N LEU A 89 21.70 -12.88 21.01
CA LEU A 89 23.07 -13.01 20.53
C LEU A 89 24.08 -12.62 21.61
N ASP A 90 23.84 -11.52 22.32
CA ASP A 90 24.74 -11.04 23.38
C ASP A 90 24.85 -12.04 24.54
N ASP A 91 23.73 -12.64 24.96
CA ASP A 91 23.68 -13.68 25.98
C ASP A 91 24.48 -14.92 25.55
N LEU A 92 24.31 -15.34 24.30
CA LEU A 92 25.07 -16.44 23.70
C LEU A 92 26.57 -16.15 23.68
N LEU A 93 26.96 -14.95 23.24
CA LEU A 93 28.36 -14.53 23.22
C LEU A 93 28.95 -14.42 24.62
N HIS A 94 28.14 -14.08 25.63
CA HIS A 94 28.56 -14.07 27.03
C HIS A 94 28.89 -15.49 27.51
N GLN A 95 28.03 -16.46 27.22
CA GLN A 95 28.23 -17.86 27.57
C GLN A 95 29.47 -18.46 26.89
N GLU A 96 29.69 -18.17 25.60
CA GLU A 96 30.89 -18.62 24.90
C GLU A 96 32.15 -17.99 25.51
N LYS A 97 32.14 -16.69 25.83
CA LYS A 97 33.28 -16.02 26.47
C LYS A 97 33.62 -16.61 27.84
N GLN A 98 32.62 -16.99 28.64
CA GLN A 98 32.84 -17.69 29.91
C GLN A 98 33.50 -19.05 29.68
N THR A 99 32.98 -19.85 28.74
CA THR A 99 33.54 -21.17 28.38
C THR A 99 34.99 -21.05 27.89
N LEU A 100 35.28 -20.05 27.06
CA LEU A 100 36.64 -19.77 26.59
C LEU A 100 37.57 -19.41 27.76
N ALA A 101 37.13 -18.55 28.68
CA ALA A 101 37.93 -18.12 29.83
C ALA A 101 38.28 -19.30 30.77
N GLU A 102 37.34 -20.22 30.99
CA GLU A 102 37.55 -21.42 31.81
C GLU A 102 38.52 -22.42 31.15
N ARG A 103 38.44 -22.59 29.83
CA ARG A 103 39.27 -23.54 29.08
C ARG A 103 40.62 -22.98 28.63
N ARG A 104 40.79 -21.66 28.63
CA ARG A 104 42.02 -20.95 28.23
C ARG A 104 43.31 -21.46 28.89
N PRO A 105 43.36 -21.78 30.20
CA PRO A 105 44.58 -22.29 30.83
C PRO A 105 45.10 -23.59 30.20
N GLN A 106 44.22 -24.36 29.57
CA GLN A 106 44.52 -25.66 28.96
C GLN A 106 44.76 -25.56 27.44
N LYS A 107 44.26 -24.49 26.81
CA LYS A 107 44.31 -24.29 25.35
C LYS A 107 44.68 -22.84 25.00
N PRO A 108 45.99 -22.51 24.88
CA PRO A 108 46.45 -21.15 24.61
C PRO A 108 45.97 -20.55 23.27
N HIS A 109 45.63 -21.41 22.29
CA HIS A 109 45.11 -20.99 20.98
C HIS A 109 43.72 -20.34 21.07
N LEU A 110 42.98 -20.51 22.17
CA LEU A 110 41.67 -19.89 22.38
C LEU A 110 41.73 -18.34 22.50
N ALA A 111 42.91 -17.77 22.76
CA ALA A 111 43.10 -16.31 22.75
C ALA A 111 42.80 -15.65 21.38
N GLN A 112 42.98 -16.39 20.28
CA GLN A 112 42.62 -15.90 18.94
C GLN A 112 41.10 -15.79 18.78
N LYS A 113 40.34 -16.77 19.32
CA LYS A 113 38.87 -16.77 19.33
C LYS A 113 38.32 -15.60 20.16
N GLU A 114 38.88 -15.34 21.34
CA GLU A 114 38.49 -14.16 22.14
C GLU A 114 38.72 -12.84 21.38
N THR A 115 39.86 -12.74 20.68
CA THR A 115 40.18 -11.54 19.89
C THR A 115 39.20 -11.37 18.75
N PHE A 116 38.83 -12.46 18.05
CA PHE A 116 37.80 -12.44 17.02
C PHE A 116 36.47 -11.90 17.53
N LEU A 117 35.98 -12.40 18.68
CA LEU A 117 34.70 -11.96 19.27
C LEU A 117 34.69 -10.49 19.73
N LYS A 118 35.85 -9.85 19.91
CA LYS A 118 35.95 -8.41 20.25
C LYS A 118 35.82 -7.51 19.03
N HIS A 119 36.03 -8.03 17.83
CA HIS A 119 36.03 -7.25 16.58
C HIS A 119 34.75 -7.48 15.75
N LEU A 120 33.67 -7.89 16.40
CA LEU A 120 32.38 -8.06 15.74
C LEU A 120 31.84 -6.70 15.24
N PRO A 121 31.18 -6.67 14.07
CA PRO A 121 30.59 -5.46 13.50
C PRO A 121 29.38 -5.00 14.33
N ARG A 122 28.83 -3.82 14.01
CA ARG A 122 27.70 -3.23 14.75
C ARG A 122 26.34 -3.79 14.34
N ARG A 123 26.19 -4.21 13.08
CA ARG A 123 24.91 -4.72 12.55
C ARG A 123 24.73 -6.18 12.91
N LEU A 124 23.52 -6.56 13.30
CA LEU A 124 23.21 -7.93 13.70
C LEU A 124 23.41 -8.88 12.52
N SER A 125 22.99 -8.50 11.31
CA SER A 125 23.19 -9.34 10.13
C SER A 125 24.69 -9.58 9.85
N GLU A 126 25.52 -8.54 9.94
CA GLU A 126 26.97 -8.65 9.74
C GLU A 126 27.63 -9.47 10.86
N GLN A 127 27.14 -9.37 12.10
CA GLN A 127 27.61 -10.18 13.23
C GLN A 127 27.33 -11.66 12.99
N LEU A 128 26.10 -12.00 12.61
CA LEU A 128 25.68 -13.38 12.29
C LEU A 128 26.47 -13.94 11.11
N GLU A 129 26.68 -13.15 10.05
CA GLU A 129 27.47 -13.56 8.90
C GLU A 129 28.93 -13.85 9.29
N MET A 130 29.55 -13.01 10.12
CA MET A 130 30.91 -13.22 10.60
C MET A 130 31.00 -14.45 11.52
N LEU A 131 30.03 -14.62 12.44
CA LEU A 131 29.95 -15.75 13.37
C LEU A 131 29.61 -17.07 12.68
N SER A 132 29.05 -17.06 11.46
CA SER A 132 28.80 -18.29 10.70
C SER A 132 30.09 -19.07 10.37
N ARG A 133 31.23 -18.37 10.37
CA ARG A 133 32.58 -18.95 10.17
C ARG A 133 33.29 -19.27 11.48
N TYR A 134 32.63 -19.01 12.61
CA TYR A 134 33.16 -19.21 13.94
C TYR A 134 32.72 -20.57 14.49
N GLU A 135 33.68 -21.34 14.98
CA GLU A 135 33.42 -22.63 15.61
C GLU A 135 33.30 -22.43 17.13
N PHE A 136 32.10 -22.63 17.68
CA PHE A 136 31.82 -22.49 19.12
C PHE A 136 32.41 -23.67 19.92
N GLU A 137 33.00 -23.39 21.09
CA GLU A 137 33.49 -24.43 22.02
C GLU A 137 32.38 -25.02 22.89
N ASP A 138 31.31 -24.26 23.10
CA ASP A 138 30.11 -24.70 23.80
C ASP A 138 29.06 -25.22 22.79
N ALA A 139 28.63 -26.47 23.00
CA ALA A 139 27.59 -27.10 22.18
C ALA A 139 26.22 -26.41 22.36
N ALA A 140 25.92 -25.90 23.55
CA ALA A 140 24.68 -25.17 23.79
C ALA A 140 24.68 -23.83 23.05
N ALA A 141 25.81 -23.11 23.06
CA ALA A 141 25.98 -21.88 22.29
C ALA A 141 25.87 -22.13 20.78
N GLN A 142 26.46 -23.22 20.27
CA GLN A 142 26.33 -23.59 18.86
C GLN A 142 24.87 -23.84 18.46
N GLN A 143 24.09 -24.52 19.29
CA GLN A 143 22.67 -24.79 19.03
C GLN A 143 21.86 -23.49 18.99
N ALA A 144 22.02 -22.62 19.99
CA ALA A 144 21.34 -21.33 20.02
C ALA A 144 21.73 -20.43 18.84
N PHE A 145 23.00 -20.49 18.38
CA PHE A 145 23.44 -19.76 17.21
C PHE A 145 22.78 -20.27 15.93
N ASN A 146 22.64 -21.59 15.80
CA ASN A 146 21.97 -22.19 14.65
C ASN A 146 20.50 -21.77 14.56
N GLU A 147 19.81 -21.60 15.70
CA GLU A 147 18.45 -21.05 15.75
C GLU A 147 18.42 -19.59 15.27
N LEU A 148 19.34 -18.74 15.74
CA LEU A 148 19.46 -17.35 15.26
C LEU A 148 19.77 -17.28 13.76
N MET A 149 20.55 -18.22 13.23
CA MET A 149 20.85 -18.29 11.81
C MET A 149 19.64 -18.61 10.94
N GLN A 150 18.59 -19.26 11.48
CA GLN A 150 17.34 -19.46 10.74
C GLN A 150 16.64 -18.13 10.45
N GLU A 151 16.80 -17.15 11.33
CA GLU A 151 16.23 -15.80 11.20
C GLU A 151 17.11 -14.84 10.40
N PHE A 152 18.27 -15.27 9.90
CA PHE A 152 19.26 -14.41 9.24
C PHE A 152 18.67 -13.58 8.09
N ASN A 153 17.88 -14.22 7.21
CA ASN A 153 17.27 -13.54 6.07
C ASN A 153 16.27 -12.47 6.52
N ASN A 154 15.48 -12.76 7.55
CA ASN A 154 14.51 -11.84 8.12
C ASN A 154 15.21 -10.67 8.82
N VAL A 155 16.28 -10.93 9.59
CA VAL A 155 17.12 -9.87 10.19
C VAL A 155 17.66 -8.92 9.14
N ARG A 156 18.23 -9.45 8.05
CA ARG A 156 18.72 -8.62 6.93
C ARG A 156 17.60 -7.78 6.32
N ALA A 157 16.43 -8.38 6.10
CA ALA A 157 15.28 -7.67 5.56
C ALA A 157 14.82 -6.53 6.49
N VAL A 158 14.78 -6.75 7.80
CA VAL A 158 14.45 -5.72 8.81
C VAL A 158 15.48 -4.60 8.83
N GLU A 159 16.79 -4.91 8.80
CA GLU A 159 17.84 -3.88 8.77
C GLU A 159 17.80 -3.05 7.47
N ASP A 160 17.53 -3.69 6.34
CA ASP A 160 17.35 -3.01 5.05
C ASP A 160 16.13 -2.10 5.05
N PHE A 161 15.03 -2.58 5.64
CA PHE A 161 13.80 -1.81 5.84
C PHE A 161 14.05 -0.61 6.76
N GLN A 162 14.64 -0.81 7.94
CA GLN A 162 15.03 0.25 8.86
C GLN A 162 15.91 1.31 8.18
N ARG A 163 16.89 0.88 7.38
CA ARG A 163 17.77 1.82 6.65
C ARG A 163 17.00 2.62 5.61
N ARG A 164 16.10 1.98 4.85
CA ARG A 164 15.31 2.62 3.80
C ARG A 164 14.34 3.66 4.38
N TYR A 165 13.73 3.37 5.53
CA TYR A 165 12.69 4.19 6.14
C TYR A 165 13.11 4.89 7.44
N LYS A 166 14.42 5.01 7.68
CA LYS A 166 15.01 5.53 8.93
C LYS A 166 14.41 6.85 9.38
N ASP A 167 14.20 7.77 8.44
CA ASP A 167 13.74 9.12 8.73
C ASP A 167 12.20 9.25 8.72
N LEU A 168 11.48 8.18 8.40
CA LEU A 168 10.03 8.17 8.28
C LEU A 168 9.34 7.61 9.52
N PHE A 169 9.83 6.49 10.06
CA PHE A 169 9.26 5.84 11.25
C PHE A 169 9.76 6.46 12.56
N ASN A 170 9.14 7.58 12.95
CA ASN A 170 9.47 8.32 14.17
C ASN A 170 8.30 8.36 15.18
N GLY A 171 7.39 7.39 15.09
CA GLY A 171 6.21 7.36 15.94
C GLY A 171 6.50 7.04 17.42
N PRO A 172 5.48 7.18 18.27
CA PRO A 172 5.59 6.86 19.69
C PRO A 172 5.56 5.36 20.00
N GLN A 173 5.04 4.52 19.09
CA GLN A 173 4.88 3.07 19.34
C GLN A 173 6.09 2.30 18.81
N PRO A 174 7.00 1.80 19.66
CA PRO A 174 8.07 0.91 19.23
C PRO A 174 7.47 -0.42 18.78
N LEU A 175 8.03 -0.99 17.72
CA LEU A 175 7.69 -2.32 17.23
C LEU A 175 8.77 -3.33 17.62
N ASP A 176 8.32 -4.50 18.04
CA ASP A 176 9.18 -5.67 18.19
C ASP A 176 9.51 -6.31 16.84
N TYR A 177 10.28 -7.39 16.88
CA TYR A 177 10.73 -8.11 15.70
C TYR A 177 9.57 -8.65 14.84
N ARG A 178 8.60 -9.33 15.46
CA ARG A 178 7.49 -9.96 14.73
C ARG A 178 6.56 -8.90 14.16
N GLN A 179 6.21 -7.91 14.97
CA GLN A 179 5.39 -6.78 14.54
C GLN A 179 6.04 -6.00 13.40
N THR A 180 7.36 -5.91 13.37
CA THR A 180 8.08 -5.27 12.26
C THR A 180 7.96 -6.07 10.97
N LEU A 181 8.04 -7.40 11.02
CA LEU A 181 7.82 -8.26 9.85
C LEU A 181 6.38 -8.12 9.32
N ASP A 182 5.40 -8.10 10.22
CA ASP A 182 4.00 -7.90 9.85
C ASP A 182 3.79 -6.53 9.17
N LEU A 183 4.35 -5.47 9.76
CA LEU A 183 4.33 -4.13 9.16
C LEU A 183 5.01 -4.10 7.79
N MET A 184 6.14 -4.79 7.62
CA MET A 184 6.82 -4.85 6.32
C MET A 184 5.93 -5.45 5.23
N HIS A 185 5.25 -6.56 5.55
CA HIS A 185 4.30 -7.19 4.64
C HIS A 185 3.13 -6.26 4.33
N GLU A 186 2.55 -5.62 5.34
CA GLU A 186 1.47 -4.64 5.18
C GLU A 186 1.88 -3.48 4.27
N MET A 187 3.06 -2.93 4.48
CA MET A 187 3.62 -1.83 3.69
C MET A 187 3.85 -2.25 2.24
N GLN A 188 4.33 -3.46 2.00
CA GLN A 188 4.49 -4.00 0.64
C GLN A 188 3.14 -4.08 -0.07
N GLN A 189 2.11 -4.62 0.58
CA GLN A 189 0.77 -4.74 0.02
C GLN A 189 0.18 -3.37 -0.34
N LEU A 190 0.32 -2.37 0.54
CA LEU A 190 -0.13 -1.01 0.26
C LEU A 190 0.60 -0.38 -0.93
N GLN A 191 1.92 -0.56 -1.01
CA GLN A 191 2.70 -0.03 -2.14
C GLN A 191 2.32 -0.71 -3.46
N GLU A 192 2.12 -2.02 -3.46
CA GLU A 192 1.65 -2.76 -4.63
C GLU A 192 0.27 -2.27 -5.09
N MET A 193 -0.65 -2.08 -4.15
CA MET A 193 -1.98 -1.55 -4.42
C MET A 193 -1.94 -0.11 -4.95
N GLU A 194 -1.08 0.75 -4.41
CA GLU A 194 -0.86 2.11 -4.95
C GLU A 194 -0.42 2.05 -6.42
N GLN A 195 0.54 1.18 -6.74
CA GLN A 195 1.02 1.01 -8.12
C GLN A 195 -0.06 0.46 -9.05
N GLN A 196 -0.89 -0.47 -8.57
CA GLN A 196 -2.03 -1.01 -9.33
C GLN A 196 -3.04 0.09 -9.67
N LEU A 197 -3.46 0.87 -8.67
CA LEU A 197 -4.40 1.99 -8.83
C LEU A 197 -3.85 3.06 -9.78
N LEU A 198 -2.58 3.44 -9.64
CA LEU A 198 -1.91 4.40 -10.54
C LEU A 198 -1.83 3.89 -11.98
N SER A 199 -1.70 2.58 -12.17
CA SER A 199 -1.66 1.97 -13.51
C SER A 199 -3.03 1.78 -14.15
N GLY A 200 -4.13 2.08 -13.44
CA GLY A 200 -5.50 1.83 -13.90
C GLY A 200 -5.89 0.35 -13.96
N ARG A 201 -4.98 -0.57 -13.59
CA ARG A 201 -5.24 -2.02 -13.53
C ARG A 201 -5.99 -2.37 -12.26
N THR A 202 -7.30 -2.17 -12.31
CA THR A 202 -8.20 -2.38 -11.17
C THR A 202 -8.66 -3.84 -11.04
N ASP A 203 -8.57 -4.63 -12.11
CA ASP A 203 -9.01 -6.03 -12.17
C ASP A 203 -8.27 -6.98 -11.21
N ASN A 204 -7.03 -6.64 -10.85
CA ASN A 204 -6.15 -7.49 -10.03
C ASN A 204 -6.09 -7.06 -8.55
N ILE A 205 -6.88 -6.08 -8.14
CA ILE A 205 -6.88 -5.58 -6.78
C ILE A 205 -7.68 -6.54 -5.90
N ASP A 206 -7.05 -7.13 -4.87
CA ASP A 206 -7.72 -8.02 -3.93
C ASP A 206 -8.74 -7.26 -3.05
N PRO A 207 -10.04 -7.56 -3.17
CA PRO A 207 -11.10 -6.98 -2.34
C PRO A 207 -10.90 -7.09 -0.83
N ALA A 208 -10.41 -8.24 -0.37
CA ALA A 208 -10.27 -8.52 1.06
C ALA A 208 -9.15 -7.65 1.64
N ALA A 209 -8.00 -7.62 0.97
CA ALA A 209 -6.86 -6.79 1.36
C ALA A 209 -7.23 -5.29 1.35
N LEU A 210 -7.98 -4.82 0.35
CA LEU A 210 -8.41 -3.42 0.26
C LEU A 210 -9.24 -3.01 1.49
N ARG A 211 -10.18 -3.88 1.88
CA ARG A 211 -11.04 -3.68 3.04
C ARG A 211 -10.27 -3.73 4.36
N ASP A 212 -9.37 -4.69 4.51
CA ASP A 212 -8.64 -4.89 5.76
C ASP A 212 -7.61 -3.78 6.00
N LEU A 213 -6.97 -3.30 4.94
CA LEU A 213 -5.88 -2.31 5.02
C LEU A 213 -6.36 -0.86 5.01
N MET A 214 -7.46 -0.56 4.32
CA MET A 214 -7.97 0.82 4.14
C MET A 214 -9.37 1.05 4.73
N GLY A 215 -10.02 0.00 5.23
CA GLY A 215 -11.33 0.07 5.85
C GLY A 215 -12.52 -0.04 4.88
N GLN A 216 -13.72 -0.10 5.45
CA GLN A 216 -14.95 -0.40 4.71
C GLN A 216 -15.36 0.69 3.71
N GLY A 217 -15.14 1.98 4.04
CA GLY A 217 -15.54 3.08 3.16
C GLY A 217 -14.78 3.09 1.83
N VAL A 218 -13.47 2.87 1.87
CA VAL A 218 -12.60 2.89 0.68
C VAL A 218 -12.89 1.71 -0.24
N TRP A 219 -13.19 0.54 0.33
CA TRP A 219 -13.70 -0.61 -0.41
C TRP A 219 -14.99 -0.28 -1.18
N GLN A 220 -15.91 0.43 -0.53
CA GLN A 220 -17.19 0.80 -1.14
C GLN A 220 -17.03 1.82 -2.26
N ASP A 221 -16.18 2.83 -2.06
CA ASP A 221 -15.84 3.81 -3.08
C ASP A 221 -15.26 3.12 -4.34
N PHE A 222 -14.36 2.14 -4.14
CA PHE A 222 -13.80 1.35 -5.23
C PHE A 222 -14.85 0.49 -5.96
N GLN A 223 -15.75 -0.16 -5.22
CA GLN A 223 -16.85 -0.93 -5.83
C GLN A 223 -17.79 -0.07 -6.65
N ASN A 224 -18.11 1.13 -6.16
CA ASN A 224 -18.96 2.08 -6.88
C ASN A 224 -18.31 2.53 -8.20
N LEU A 225 -16.98 2.72 -8.22
CA LEU A 225 -16.24 3.01 -9.46
C LEU A 225 -16.34 1.86 -10.47
N GLN A 226 -16.13 0.62 -10.04
CA GLN A 226 -16.25 -0.56 -10.92
C GLN A 226 -17.64 -0.69 -11.54
N GLN A 227 -18.68 -0.24 -10.82
CA GLN A 227 -20.06 -0.26 -11.31
C GLN A 227 -20.34 0.80 -12.39
N LEU A 228 -19.56 1.87 -12.51
CA LEU A 228 -19.80 2.92 -13.51
C LEU A 228 -19.74 2.39 -14.94
N GLN A 229 -18.72 1.58 -15.24
CA GLN A 229 -18.58 0.98 -16.57
C GLN A 229 -19.75 0.04 -16.87
N ALA A 230 -20.05 -0.87 -15.94
CA ALA A 230 -21.18 -1.80 -16.08
C ALA A 230 -22.51 -1.05 -16.28
N MET A 231 -22.72 0.04 -15.53
CA MET A 231 -23.91 0.88 -15.66
C MET A 231 -24.04 1.53 -17.04
N LEU A 232 -22.94 2.02 -17.62
CA LEU A 232 -22.94 2.62 -18.96
C LEU A 232 -23.15 1.59 -20.07
N GLU A 233 -22.63 0.37 -19.88
CA GLU A 233 -22.85 -0.77 -20.77
C GLU A 233 -24.31 -1.25 -20.72
N ASP A 234 -24.85 -1.45 -19.51
CA ASP A 234 -26.22 -1.90 -19.27
C ASP A 234 -27.26 -0.89 -19.77
N ALA A 235 -26.99 0.42 -19.59
CA ALA A 235 -27.81 1.48 -20.15
C ALA A 235 -27.66 1.60 -21.68
N GLY A 236 -26.73 0.86 -22.28
CA GLY A 236 -26.50 0.80 -23.71
C GLY A 236 -25.86 2.06 -24.27
N PHE A 237 -25.09 2.82 -23.50
CA PHE A 237 -24.35 3.99 -23.99
C PHE A 237 -23.02 3.62 -24.61
N VAL A 238 -22.33 2.65 -24.02
CA VAL A 238 -21.05 2.10 -24.49
C VAL A 238 -21.20 0.61 -24.78
N VAL A 239 -20.29 0.07 -25.60
CA VAL A 239 -20.23 -1.35 -25.94
C VAL A 239 -18.78 -1.80 -26.00
N GLN A 240 -18.50 -2.99 -25.47
CA GLN A 240 -17.19 -3.63 -25.59
C GLN A 240 -17.02 -4.22 -26.99
N ARG A 241 -16.06 -3.73 -27.77
CA ARG A 241 -15.67 -4.25 -29.08
C ARG A 241 -14.27 -4.85 -29.02
N GLY A 242 -14.19 -6.16 -28.74
CA GLY A 242 -12.92 -6.84 -28.52
C GLY A 242 -12.28 -6.36 -27.22
N SER A 243 -11.06 -5.82 -27.28
CA SER A 243 -10.36 -5.26 -26.12
C SER A 243 -10.63 -3.76 -25.88
N ARG A 244 -11.47 -3.12 -26.71
CA ARG A 244 -11.73 -1.67 -26.63
C ARG A 244 -13.20 -1.35 -26.39
N LEU A 245 -13.45 -0.35 -25.56
CA LEU A 245 -14.72 0.33 -25.37
C LEU A 245 -14.99 1.25 -26.57
N ALA A 246 -16.24 1.28 -26.99
CA ALA A 246 -16.71 2.16 -28.05
C ALA A 246 -18.11 2.69 -27.73
N LEU A 247 -18.49 3.83 -28.31
CA LEU A 247 -19.84 4.35 -28.18
C LEU A 247 -20.83 3.47 -28.95
N SER A 248 -21.99 3.24 -28.35
CA SER A 248 -23.13 2.65 -29.04
C SER A 248 -23.84 3.69 -29.92
N PRO A 249 -24.75 3.28 -30.82
CA PRO A 249 -25.63 4.22 -31.53
C PRO A 249 -26.49 5.10 -30.60
N LYS A 250 -26.80 4.64 -29.39
CA LYS A 250 -27.48 5.45 -28.38
C LYS A 250 -26.51 6.48 -27.77
N GLY A 251 -25.29 6.07 -27.42
CA GLY A 251 -24.24 6.97 -26.92
C GLY A 251 -23.91 8.10 -27.89
N VAL A 252 -23.67 7.78 -29.17
CA VAL A 252 -23.39 8.80 -30.21
C VAL A 252 -24.53 9.80 -30.33
N ARG A 253 -25.79 9.34 -30.34
CA ARG A 253 -26.96 10.23 -30.39
C ARG A 253 -27.05 11.13 -29.16
N ARG A 254 -26.75 10.60 -27.97
CA ARG A 254 -26.80 11.37 -26.71
C ARG A 254 -25.74 12.47 -26.70
N ILE A 255 -24.50 12.20 -27.15
CA ILE A 255 -23.46 13.24 -27.28
C ILE A 255 -23.92 14.36 -28.22
N GLY A 256 -24.50 14.00 -29.36
CA GLY A 256 -25.05 14.99 -30.29
C GLY A 256 -26.13 15.87 -29.65
N GLN A 257 -27.00 15.30 -28.81
CA GLN A 257 -28.00 16.06 -28.07
C GLN A 257 -27.38 17.03 -27.06
N LEU A 258 -26.39 16.58 -26.28
CA LEU A 258 -25.69 17.41 -25.30
C LEU A 258 -24.98 18.59 -25.96
N ALA A 259 -24.21 18.33 -27.04
CA ALA A 259 -23.53 19.38 -27.79
C ALA A 259 -24.49 20.43 -28.36
N LEU A 260 -25.65 20.00 -28.90
CA LEU A 260 -26.67 20.93 -29.41
C LEU A 260 -27.30 21.77 -28.29
N GLN A 261 -27.54 21.18 -27.12
CA GLN A 261 -28.06 21.88 -25.95
C GLN A 261 -27.08 22.96 -25.47
N ASP A 262 -25.79 22.64 -25.40
CA ASP A 262 -24.74 23.58 -24.97
C ASP A 262 -24.59 24.76 -25.93
N ILE A 263 -24.58 24.50 -27.25
CA ILE A 263 -24.51 25.56 -28.27
C ILE A 263 -25.74 26.48 -28.18
N TYR A 264 -26.94 25.92 -28.02
CA TYR A 264 -28.16 26.70 -27.91
C TYR A 264 -28.18 27.56 -26.63
N ALA A 265 -27.73 27.00 -25.51
CA ALA A 265 -27.60 27.74 -24.25
C ALA A 265 -26.59 28.89 -24.35
N GLY A 266 -25.46 28.69 -25.04
CA GLY A 266 -24.47 29.73 -25.32
C GLY A 266 -25.06 30.89 -26.15
N LEU A 267 -25.77 30.56 -27.24
CA LEU A 267 -26.43 31.56 -28.09
C LEU A 267 -27.50 32.40 -27.37
N LEU A 268 -28.15 31.84 -26.36
CA LEU A 268 -29.12 32.57 -25.53
C LEU A 268 -28.45 33.53 -24.56
N ARG A 269 -27.28 33.16 -24.00
CA ARG A 269 -26.51 34.03 -23.09
C ARG A 269 -25.88 35.22 -23.80
N ASP A 270 -25.45 35.05 -25.06
CA ASP A 270 -24.87 36.15 -25.86
C ASP A 270 -25.90 37.17 -26.37
N ARG A 271 -27.20 36.89 -26.23
CA ARG A 271 -28.29 37.78 -26.65
C ARG A 271 -28.81 38.72 -25.55
N THR A 272 -28.35 38.54 -24.30
CA THR A 272 -28.70 39.38 -23.14
C THR A 272 -27.54 40.26 -22.73
#